data_AF-A0A602K6H3-F1
#
_entry.id   AF-A0A602K6H3-F1
#
_cell.length_a   1.000
_cell.length_b   1.000
_cell.length_c   1.000
_cell.angle_alpha   90.00
_cell.angle_beta   90.00
_cell.angle_gamma   90.00
#
_symmetry.space_group_name_H-M   'P 1'
#
loop_
_entity.id
_entity.type
_entity.pdbx_description
1 polymer ?
#
loop_
_entity_poly.entity_id
_entity_poly.type
_entity_poly.pdbx_seq_one_letter_code
_entity_poly.pdbx_strand_id
1 'polypeptide(L)' 'ERRIYGLKRARARRDASRTYKDIVNLVKRQLTQEIAERRFTGSHNAVKRELDRRVKERMSMSRNNNYSRLSSLRPV' A
#
# COMPACT_ATOMS: atom_id res chain seq x y z
N GLU A 1 -20.23 -2.03 -8.50
CA GLU A 1 -18.99 -2.61 -7.92
C GLU A 1 -17.87 -2.98 -8.91
N ARG A 2 -18.06 -3.04 -10.24
CA ARG A 2 -16.98 -3.31 -11.23
C ARG A 2 -15.86 -2.24 -11.30
N ARG A 3 -16.18 -0.98 -10.99
CA ARG A 3 -15.27 0.17 -11.17
C ARG A 3 -14.07 0.17 -10.21
N ILE A 4 -14.23 -0.38 -8.99
CA ILE A 4 -13.17 -0.42 -7.97
C ILE A 4 -12.10 -1.47 -8.34
N TYR A 5 -12.52 -2.61 -8.88
CA TYR A 5 -11.61 -3.69 -9.29
C TYR A 5 -10.68 -3.25 -10.43
N GLY A 6 -11.17 -2.44 -11.38
CA GLY A 6 -10.35 -1.89 -12.47
C GLY A 6 -9.23 -0.96 -11.99
N LEU A 7 -9.53 -0.09 -11.00
CA LEU A 7 -8.55 0.84 -10.43
C LEU A 7 -7.43 0.13 -9.69
N LYS A 8 -7.77 -0.90 -8.91
CA LYS A 8 -6.77 -1.71 -8.19
C LYS A 8 -5.87 -2.49 -9.15
N ARG A 9 -6.44 -3.05 -10.23
CA ARG A 9 -5.68 -3.76 -11.30
C ARG A 9 -4.74 -2.83 -12.07
N ALA A 10 -5.16 -1.60 -12.37
CA ALA A 10 -4.32 -0.60 -13.02
C ALA A 10 -3.17 -0.10 -12.12
N ARG A 11 -3.37 -0.09 -10.79
CA ARG A 11 -2.30 0.21 -9.82
C ARG A 11 -1.33 -0.96 -9.70
N ALA A 12 -1.83 -2.20 -9.64
CA ALA A 12 -0.99 -3.40 -9.63
C ALA A 12 -0.12 -3.52 -10.89
N ARG A 13 -0.65 -3.23 -12.10
CA ARG A 13 0.17 -3.18 -13.33
C ARG A 13 1.26 -2.12 -13.30
N ARG A 14 0.98 -0.94 -12.72
CA ARG A 14 1.98 0.14 -12.55
C ARG A 14 3.03 -0.20 -11.51
N ASP A 15 2.70 -1.02 -10.51
CA ASP A 15 3.62 -1.47 -9.47
C ASP A 15 4.35 -2.78 -9.86
N ALA A 16 3.92 -3.47 -10.92
CA ALA A 16 4.56 -4.67 -11.47
C ALA A 16 5.95 -4.38 -12.07
N SER A 17 6.14 -3.19 -12.64
CA SER A 17 7.43 -2.74 -13.19
C SER A 17 8.28 -1.97 -12.19
N ARG A 18 7.83 -1.81 -10.93
CA ARG A 18 8.51 -0.98 -9.93
C ARG A 18 9.44 -1.82 -9.06
N THR A 19 10.61 -1.27 -8.78
CA THR A 19 11.55 -1.89 -7.85
C THR A 19 11.06 -1.74 -6.41
N TYR A 20 11.62 -2.55 -5.50
CA TYR A 20 11.35 -2.41 -4.06
C TYR A 20 11.56 -0.97 -3.57
N LYS A 21 12.63 -0.31 -4.04
CA LYS A 21 12.97 1.08 -3.70
C LYS A 21 11.88 2.06 -4.14
N ASP A 22 11.32 1.87 -5.33
CA ASP A 22 10.23 2.72 -5.84
C ASP A 22 8.95 2.57 -5.03
N ILE A 23 8.61 1.33 -4.65
CA ILE A 23 7.44 1.04 -3.81
C ILE A 23 7.63 1.64 -2.42
N VAL A 24 8.81 1.52 -1.81
CA VAL A 24 9.14 2.16 -0.53
C VAL A 24 8.98 3.68 -0.61
N ASN A 25 9.55 4.31 -1.64
CA ASN A 25 9.46 5.76 -1.83
C ASN A 25 8.01 6.23 -1.99
N LEU A 26 7.19 5.47 -2.71
CA LEU A 26 5.79 5.79 -2.88
C LEU A 26 5.01 5.68 -1.56
N VAL A 27 5.21 4.61 -0.81
CA VAL A 27 4.54 4.42 0.49
C VAL A 27 4.97 5.50 1.48
N LYS A 28 6.26 5.88 1.49
CA LYS A 28 6.75 7.03 2.28
C LYS A 28 5.99 8.31 1.96
N ARG A 29 5.88 8.66 0.67
CA ARG A 29 5.16 9.88 0.24
C ARG A 29 3.70 9.88 0.69
N GLN A 30 3.03 8.72 0.64
CA GLN A 30 1.65 8.58 1.09
C GLN A 30 1.51 8.71 2.61
N LEU A 31 2.40 8.06 3.37
CA LEU A 31 2.39 8.19 4.83
C LEU A 31 2.66 9.64 5.26
N THR A 32 3.61 10.33 4.61
CA THR A 32 3.85 11.77 4.88
C THR A 32 2.60 12.61 4.63
N GLN A 33 1.87 12.35 3.54
CA GLN A 33 0.62 13.05 3.24
C GLN A 33 -0.49 12.70 4.26
N GLU A 34 -0.63 11.44 4.66
CA GLU A 34 -1.61 11.02 5.68
C GLU A 34 -1.30 11.61 7.06
N ILE A 35 -0.02 11.80 7.40
CA ILE A 35 0.41 12.49 8.62
C ILE A 35 0.05 13.97 8.54
N ALA A 36 0.32 14.63 7.40
CA ALA A 36 -0.04 16.03 7.18
C ALA A 36 -1.56 16.27 7.23
N GLU A 37 -2.35 15.33 6.70
CA GLU A 37 -3.82 15.34 6.75
C GLU A 37 -4.38 14.89 8.13
N ARG A 38 -3.51 14.60 9.12
CA ARG A 38 -3.87 14.03 10.44
C ARG A 38 -4.70 12.74 10.39
N ARG A 39 -4.64 12.00 9.28
CA ARG A 39 -5.32 10.70 9.08
C ARG A 39 -4.51 9.53 9.61
N PHE A 40 -3.19 9.70 9.69
CA PHE A 40 -2.29 8.76 10.33
C PHE A 40 -1.70 9.40 11.59
N THR A 41 -2.05 8.86 12.74
CA THR A 41 -1.53 9.28 14.04
C THR A 41 -0.72 8.14 14.65
N GLY A 42 0.58 8.34 14.84
CA GLY A 42 1.44 7.33 15.43
C GLY A 42 2.87 7.83 15.64
N SER A 43 3.60 7.18 16.55
CA SER A 43 5.02 7.43 16.78
C SER A 43 5.86 7.00 15.56
N HIS A 44 7.10 7.46 15.46
CA HIS A 44 8.05 7.09 14.41
C HIS A 44 8.16 5.57 14.19
N ASN A 45 8.07 4.79 15.27
CA ASN A 45 8.06 3.32 15.21
C ASN A 45 6.78 2.75 14.55
N ALA A 46 5.63 3.39 14.77
CA ALA A 46 4.38 3.02 14.12
C ALA A 46 4.42 3.33 12.62
N VAL A 47 5.00 4.47 12.23
CA VAL A 47 5.22 4.83 10.82
C VAL A 47 6.11 3.78 10.13
N LYS A 48 7.20 3.37 10.77
CA LYS A 48 8.11 2.36 10.22
C LYS A 48 7.43 1.00 10.03
N ARG A 49 6.65 0.55 11.02
CA ARG A 49 5.88 -0.70 10.93
C ARG A 49 4.83 -0.64 9.82
N GLU A 50 4.12 0.48 9.69
CA GLU A 50 3.10 0.64 8.65
C GLU A 50 3.74 0.75 7.25
N LEU A 51 4.92 1.37 7.13
CA LEU A 51 5.72 1.38 5.91
C LEU A 51 6.05 -0.05 5.48
N ASP A 52 6.64 -0.86 6.37
CA ASP A 52 7.01 -2.25 6.07
C ASP A 52 5.78 -3.10 5.71
N ARG A 53 4.67 -2.92 6.42
CA ARG A 53 3.40 -3.61 6.16
C ARG A 53 2.89 -3.30 4.75
N ARG A 54 2.76 -2.02 4.40
CA ARG A 54 2.25 -1.58 3.09
C ARG A 54 3.18 -1.95 1.93
N VAL A 55 4.49 -1.90 2.15
CA VAL A 55 5.48 -2.34 1.14
C VAL A 55 5.36 -3.83 0.90
N LYS A 56 5.28 -4.64 1.96
CA LYS A 56 5.09 -6.10 1.85
C LYS A 56 3.79 -6.45 1.14
N GLU A 57 2.70 -5.79 1.50
CA GLU A 57 1.41 -5.94 0.83
C GLU A 57 1.52 -5.61 -0.67
N ARG A 58 2.15 -4.50 -1.05
CA ARG A 58 2.27 -4.09 -2.46
C ARG A 58 3.21 -4.98 -3.26
N MET A 59 4.31 -5.42 -2.67
CA MET A 59 5.21 -6.39 -3.29
C MET A 59 4.49 -7.72 -3.54
N SER A 60 3.65 -8.16 -2.61
CA SER A 60 2.82 -9.36 -2.77
C SER A 60 1.76 -9.17 -3.87
N MET A 61 1.07 -8.02 -3.89
CA MET A 61 0.10 -7.64 -4.95
C MET A 61 0.73 -7.52 -6.34
N SER A 62 1.99 -7.11 -6.42
CA SER A 62 2.75 -6.93 -7.66
C SER A 62 3.19 -8.28 -8.26
N ARG A 63 3.52 -9.26 -7.40
CA ARG A 63 3.97 -10.60 -7.82
C ARG A 63 2.85 -11.63 -8.00
N ASN A 64 1.75 -11.50 -7.25
CA ASN A 64 0.63 -12.44 -7.33
C ASN A 64 -0.58 -11.74 -7.97
N ASN A 65 -0.93 -12.12 -9.21
CA ASN A 65 -2.08 -11.60 -9.97
C ASN A 65 -3.45 -11.92 -9.31
N ASN A 66 -3.47 -12.58 -8.15
CA ASN A 66 -4.64 -12.96 -7.37
C ASN A 66 -4.98 -11.92 -6.29
N TYR A 67 -5.62 -10.83 -6.70
CA TYR A 67 -6.05 -9.74 -5.82
C TYR A 67 -7.33 -10.04 -5.00
N SER A 68 -7.96 -11.19 -5.14
CA SER A 68 -9.34 -11.37 -4.62
C SER A 68 -9.47 -11.65 -3.12
N ARG A 69 -8.40 -11.82 -2.34
CA ARG A 69 -8.51 -12.38 -0.97
C ARG A 69 -7.71 -11.72 0.17
N LEU A 70 -7.14 -10.54 -0.01
CA LEU A 70 -6.66 -9.79 1.18
C LEU A 70 -7.80 -8.96 1.75
N SER A 71 -8.64 -9.70 2.48
CA SER A 71 -9.68 -9.25 3.39
C SER A 71 -9.17 -8.15 4.32
N SER A 72 -9.97 -7.09 4.42
CA SER A 72 -10.23 -6.30 5.64
C SER A 72 -9.40 -6.68 6.87
N LEU A 73 -8.14 -6.22 6.95
CA LEU A 73 -7.52 -5.94 8.23
C LEU A 73 -7.86 -4.48 8.58
N ARG A 74 -9.15 -4.25 8.87
CA ARG A 74 -9.56 -3.13 9.72
C ARG A 74 -9.15 -3.54 11.14
N PRO A 75 -8.35 -2.74 11.86
CA PRO A 75 -8.18 -2.98 13.29
C PRO A 75 -9.55 -2.81 13.94
N VAL A 76 -9.99 -3.84 14.66
CA VAL A 76 -11.05 -3.73 15.67
C VAL A 76 -10.49 -3.02 16.90
#